data_AF-A0A5J9URR1-F1
#
_entry.id   AF-A0A5J9URR1-F1
#
_cell.length_a   1.000
_cell.length_b   1.000
_cell.length_c   1.000
_cell.angle_alpha   90.00
_cell.angle_beta   90.00
_cell.angle_gamma   90.00
#
_symmetry.space_group_name_H-M   'P 1'
#
loop_
_entity.id
_entity.type
_entity.pdbx_description
1 polymer ?
#
loop_
_entity_poly.entity_id
_entity_poly.type
_entity_poly.pdbx_seq_one_letter_code
_entity_poly.pdbx_strand_id
1 'polypeptide(L)'
;MEGEEVITYYNRVLGRKIHRKEACKIDLTVEQYMEAIPWWAQKAPHAWKLAAELKWCNEAWKVKSLAAKVRRVKMIGASHRQGSCSHARYKKKLEQENKRPISDIEAYAMARRGDQEGTFCNQNTADKISEISRCLQDGYNTLAMIIQTHLKVPIPPLVLPQLTDSSHQGTSGGSNTGHMMNDAGRGEVGEVNPIED
;
A
#
# COMPACT_ATOMS: atom_id res chain seq x y z
N MET A 1 -13.36 -1.83 2.83
CA MET A 1 -13.98 -3.11 2.45
C MET A 1 -15.46 -2.99 2.80
N GLU A 2 -16.08 -1.92 2.32
CA GLU A 2 -17.51 -1.60 2.53
C GLU A 2 -18.04 -1.12 1.18
N GLY A 3 -17.25 -0.28 0.49
CA GLY A 3 -17.64 0.23 -0.83
C GLY A 3 -17.48 -0.75 -2.01
N GLU A 4 -16.70 -1.83 -1.93
CA GLU A 4 -16.52 -2.73 -3.10
C GLU A 4 -17.70 -3.68 -3.28
N GLU A 5 -18.30 -4.05 -2.16
CA GLU A 5 -19.48 -4.88 -2.03
C GLU A 5 -20.71 -4.12 -2.54
N VAL A 6 -20.83 -2.84 -2.15
CA VAL A 6 -21.85 -1.93 -2.67
C VAL A 6 -21.71 -1.72 -4.19
N ILE A 7 -20.48 -1.50 -4.69
CA ILE A 7 -20.24 -1.42 -6.14
C ILE A 7 -20.70 -2.71 -6.84
N THR A 8 -20.43 -3.87 -6.24
CA THR A 8 -20.83 -5.16 -6.80
C THR A 8 -22.34 -5.29 -6.91
N TYR A 9 -23.09 -4.91 -5.87
CA TYR A 9 -24.55 -4.88 -5.89
C TYR A 9 -25.09 -3.92 -6.96
N TYR A 10 -24.63 -2.67 -6.98
CA TYR A 10 -25.11 -1.69 -7.95
C TYR A 10 -24.82 -2.10 -9.40
N ASN A 11 -23.66 -2.69 -9.66
CA ASN A 11 -23.29 -3.13 -11.00
C ASN A 11 -24.08 -4.38 -11.41
N ARG A 12 -24.11 -5.43 -10.58
CA ARG A 12 -24.65 -6.73 -10.97
C ARG A 12 -26.17 -6.83 -10.84
N VAL A 13 -26.75 -6.18 -9.82
CA VAL A 13 -28.19 -6.25 -9.55
C VAL A 13 -28.91 -5.07 -10.19
N LEU A 14 -28.39 -3.85 -10.03
CA LEU A 14 -29.04 -2.63 -10.53
C LEU A 14 -28.56 -2.18 -11.92
N GLY A 15 -27.51 -2.80 -12.47
CA GLY A 15 -26.94 -2.41 -13.77
C GLY A 15 -26.29 -1.02 -13.80
N ARG A 16 -25.96 -0.44 -12.64
CA ARG A 16 -25.42 0.91 -12.49
C ARG A 16 -23.95 0.88 -12.09
N LYS A 17 -23.14 1.67 -12.79
CA LYS A 17 -21.74 1.89 -12.42
C LYS A 17 -21.65 3.06 -11.45
N ILE A 18 -21.23 2.78 -10.23
CA ILE A 18 -20.95 3.79 -9.20
C ILE A 18 -19.47 3.77 -8.82
N HIS A 19 -18.95 4.92 -8.38
CA HIS A 19 -17.57 5.03 -7.93
C HIS A 19 -17.42 4.77 -6.43
N ARG A 20 -16.24 4.36 -5.99
CA ARG A 20 -15.94 4.05 -4.58
C ARG A 20 -16.32 5.16 -3.60
N LYS A 21 -16.12 6.43 -3.99
CA LYS A 21 -16.46 7.58 -3.14
C LYS A 21 -17.96 7.70 -2.85
N GLU A 22 -18.78 7.27 -3.80
CA GLU A 22 -20.24 7.21 -3.68
C GLU A 22 -20.64 5.96 -2.89
N ALA A 23 -20.11 4.80 -3.27
CA ALA A 23 -20.40 3.51 -2.64
C ALA A 23 -20.13 3.50 -1.13
N CYS A 24 -19.07 4.16 -0.66
CA CYS A 24 -18.75 4.26 0.77
C CYS A 24 -19.77 5.07 1.61
N LYS A 25 -20.78 5.68 1.00
CA LYS A 25 -21.84 6.44 1.66
C LYS A 25 -23.19 5.69 1.69
N ILE A 26 -23.25 4.51 1.09
CA ILE A 26 -24.48 3.75 0.93
C ILE A 26 -24.43 2.57 1.89
N ASP A 27 -25.48 2.43 2.70
CA ASP A 27 -25.70 1.25 3.52
C ASP A 27 -26.63 0.30 2.77
N LEU A 28 -26.20 -0.95 2.62
CA LEU A 28 -27.04 -2.03 2.10
C LEU A 28 -27.70 -2.81 3.24
N THR A 29 -28.84 -3.41 2.95
CA THR A 29 -29.47 -4.41 3.83
C THR A 29 -28.81 -5.77 3.67
N VAL A 30 -29.07 -6.68 4.62
CA VAL A 30 -28.54 -8.06 4.55
C VAL A 30 -29.04 -8.75 3.29
N GLU A 31 -30.30 -8.55 2.93
CA GLU A 31 -30.93 -9.11 1.73
C GLU A 31 -30.20 -8.65 0.48
N GLN A 32 -29.90 -7.35 0.38
CA GLN A 32 -29.14 -6.78 -0.74
C GLN A 32 -27.71 -7.33 -0.84
N TYR A 33 -27.05 -7.55 0.31
CA TYR A 33 -25.76 -8.24 0.32
C TYR A 33 -25.86 -9.68 -0.18
N MET A 34 -26.97 -10.37 0.10
CA MET A 34 -27.22 -11.75 -0.34
C MET A 34 -27.60 -11.84 -1.82
N GLU A 35 -28.18 -10.80 -2.41
CA GLU A 35 -28.43 -10.74 -3.86
C GLU A 35 -27.13 -10.60 -4.68
N ALA A 36 -26.10 -10.00 -4.08
CA ALA A 36 -24.84 -9.69 -4.75
C ALA A 36 -23.62 -10.32 -4.08
N ILE A 37 -23.65 -11.64 -3.86
CA ILE A 37 -22.52 -12.36 -3.25
C ILE A 37 -21.28 -12.24 -4.16
N PRO A 38 -20.16 -11.70 -3.65
CA PRO A 38 -18.93 -11.58 -4.43
C PRO A 38 -18.34 -12.95 -4.73
N TRP A 39 -17.62 -13.08 -5.85
CA TRP A 39 -17.12 -14.37 -6.35
C TRP A 39 -16.30 -15.16 -5.32
N TRP A 40 -15.53 -14.49 -4.48
CA TRP A 40 -14.72 -15.11 -3.44
C TRP A 40 -15.55 -15.65 -2.27
N ALA A 41 -16.78 -15.17 -2.07
CA ALA A 41 -17.70 -15.59 -1.02
C ALA A 41 -18.78 -16.58 -1.51
N GLN A 42 -18.88 -16.82 -2.82
CA GLN A 42 -19.91 -17.69 -3.42
C GLN A 42 -19.91 -19.11 -2.85
N LYS A 43 -18.74 -19.65 -2.49
CA LYS A 43 -18.60 -20.98 -1.91
C LYS A 43 -19.06 -21.06 -0.44
N ALA A 44 -19.30 -19.92 0.21
CA ALA A 44 -19.67 -19.85 1.62
C ALA A 44 -20.74 -18.76 1.88
N PRO A 45 -21.95 -18.90 1.29
CA PRO A 45 -23.00 -17.88 1.38
C PRO A 45 -23.50 -17.66 2.81
N HIS A 46 -23.50 -18.69 3.67
CA HIS A 46 -23.83 -18.55 5.08
C HIS A 46 -22.83 -17.67 5.85
N ALA A 47 -21.53 -17.84 5.59
CA ALA A 47 -20.49 -17.02 6.21
C ALA A 47 -20.60 -15.55 5.73
N TRP A 48 -20.97 -15.35 4.47
CA TRP A 48 -21.25 -14.03 3.91
C TRP A 48 -22.43 -13.35 4.60
N LYS A 49 -23.55 -14.06 4.77
CA LYS A 49 -24.73 -13.58 5.50
C LYS A 49 -24.37 -13.14 6.92
N LEU A 50 -23.64 -13.99 7.66
CA LEU A 50 -23.17 -13.68 9.00
C LEU A 50 -22.26 -12.45 9.03
N ALA A 51 -21.39 -12.26 8.03
CA ALA A 51 -20.56 -11.07 7.93
C ALA A 51 -21.40 -9.80 7.74
N ALA A 52 -22.44 -9.85 6.89
CA ALA A 52 -23.39 -8.75 6.72
C ALA A 52 -24.13 -8.45 8.03
N GLU A 53 -24.72 -9.44 8.68
CA GLU A 53 -25.49 -9.29 9.92
C GLU A 53 -24.65 -8.78 11.10
N LEU A 54 -23.44 -9.34 11.29
CA LEU A 54 -22.63 -9.06 12.48
C LEU A 54 -21.71 -7.85 12.33
N LYS A 55 -21.46 -7.38 11.09
CA LYS A 55 -20.57 -6.24 10.83
C LYS A 55 -21.28 -5.13 10.09
N TRP A 56 -21.57 -5.31 8.81
CA TRP A 56 -21.95 -4.18 7.95
C TRP A 56 -23.35 -3.64 8.21
N CYS A 57 -24.29 -4.50 8.61
CA CYS A 57 -25.65 -4.14 8.99
C CYS A 57 -25.83 -4.00 10.51
N ASN A 58 -24.76 -4.21 11.30
CA ASN A 58 -24.82 -4.12 12.76
C ASN A 58 -24.56 -2.69 13.25
N GLU A 59 -25.49 -2.10 13.99
CA GLU A 59 -25.38 -0.71 14.45
C GLU A 59 -24.22 -0.47 15.42
N ALA A 60 -23.96 -1.40 16.36
CA ALA A 60 -22.82 -1.27 17.27
C ALA A 60 -21.49 -1.29 16.51
N TRP A 61 -21.40 -2.10 15.46
CA TRP A 61 -20.24 -2.12 14.58
C TRP A 61 -20.12 -0.85 13.74
N LYS A 62 -21.22 -0.32 13.18
CA LYS A 62 -21.22 0.94 12.42
C LYS A 62 -20.72 2.10 13.27
N VAL A 63 -21.18 2.23 14.52
CA VAL A 63 -20.69 3.24 15.46
C VAL A 63 -19.18 3.10 15.69
N LYS A 64 -18.69 1.88 15.90
CA LYS A 64 -17.25 1.59 16.05
C LYS A 64 -16.45 1.92 14.79
N SER A 65 -16.97 1.57 13.61
CA SER A 65 -16.36 1.86 12.31
C SER A 65 -16.28 3.36 12.06
N LEU A 66 -17.36 4.11 12.36
CA LEU A 66 -17.40 5.57 12.26
C LEU A 66 -16.40 6.23 13.20
N ALA A 67 -16.34 5.80 14.47
CA ALA A 67 -15.36 6.30 15.42
C ALA A 67 -13.91 6.07 14.93
N ALA A 68 -13.64 4.91 14.30
CA ALA A 68 -12.35 4.64 13.68
C ALA A 68 -12.08 5.53 12.45
N LYS A 69 -13.09 5.81 11.61
CA LYS A 69 -13.00 6.76 10.48
C LYS A 69 -12.63 8.16 11.00
N VAL A 70 -13.33 8.65 12.04
CA VAL A 70 -13.04 9.95 12.67
C VAL A 70 -11.62 9.99 13.25
N ARG A 71 -11.16 8.93 13.92
CA ARG A 71 -9.77 8.87 14.42
C ARG A 71 -8.74 8.94 13.29
N ARG A 72 -8.98 8.24 12.17
CA ARG A 72 -8.07 8.28 11.00
C ARG A 72 -8.01 9.68 10.38
N VAL A 73 -9.14 10.39 10.31
CA VAL A 73 -9.18 11.78 9.81
C VAL A 73 -8.39 12.72 10.72
N LYS A 74 -8.33 12.45 12.03
CA LYS A 74 -7.56 13.24 13.00
C LYS A 74 -6.07 12.91 13.01
N MET A 75 -5.61 11.84 12.35
CA MET A 75 -4.18 11.54 12.29
C MET A 75 -3.49 12.57 11.39
N ILE A 76 -2.64 13.39 12.00
CA ILE A 76 -1.81 14.39 11.32
C ILE A 76 -0.58 13.65 10.75
N GLY A 77 -0.34 13.83 9.46
CA GLY A 77 0.81 13.25 8.75
C GLY A 77 0.41 12.35 7.58
N ALA A 78 1.26 12.30 6.57
CA ALA A 78 1.05 11.45 5.39
C ALA A 78 1.09 9.97 5.77
N SER A 79 0.36 9.14 5.03
CA SER A 79 0.45 7.69 5.21
C SER A 79 1.86 7.17 4.89
N HIS A 80 2.32 6.13 5.59
CA HIS A 80 3.61 5.52 5.29
C HIS A 80 3.58 4.91 3.88
N ARG A 81 4.54 5.26 3.01
CA ARG A 81 4.68 4.65 1.67
C ARG A 81 4.93 3.15 1.70
N GLN A 82 5.48 2.64 2.79
CA GLN A 82 5.65 1.21 3.01
C GLN A 82 4.32 0.44 3.09
N GLY A 83 3.22 1.09 3.48
CA GLY A 83 1.93 0.43 3.70
C GLY A 83 2.05 -0.72 4.71
N SER A 84 1.43 -1.86 4.40
CA SER A 84 1.48 -3.08 5.21
C SER A 84 2.70 -3.98 4.92
N CYS A 85 3.61 -3.53 4.06
CA CYS A 85 4.81 -4.28 3.71
C CYS A 85 5.75 -4.37 4.93
N SER A 86 6.51 -5.47 5.08
CA SER A 86 7.61 -5.49 6.04
C SER A 86 8.77 -4.62 5.55
N HIS A 87 9.62 -4.13 6.46
CA HIS A 87 10.73 -3.25 6.08
C HIS A 87 11.69 -3.93 5.09
N ALA A 88 12.06 -5.19 5.36
CA ALA A 88 12.90 -5.99 4.47
C ALA A 88 12.28 -6.17 3.08
N ARG A 89 10.98 -6.45 3.00
CA ARG A 89 10.28 -6.60 1.72
C ARG A 89 10.19 -5.27 0.98
N TYR A 90 10.00 -4.17 1.70
CA TYR A 90 9.98 -2.82 1.12
C TYR A 90 11.35 -2.40 0.58
N LYS A 91 12.43 -2.64 1.33
CA LYS A 91 13.81 -2.43 0.88
C LYS A 91 14.09 -3.19 -0.42
N LYS A 92 13.80 -4.49 -0.44
CA LYS A 92 14.02 -5.32 -1.64
C LYS A 92 13.24 -4.79 -2.86
N LYS A 93 12.01 -4.32 -2.64
CA LYS A 93 11.21 -3.68 -3.68
C LYS A 93 11.89 -2.41 -4.21
N LEU A 94 12.36 -1.54 -3.31
CA LEU A 94 13.08 -0.33 -3.71
C LEU A 94 14.39 -0.65 -4.45
N GLU A 95 15.13 -1.68 -4.05
CA GLU A 95 16.36 -2.09 -4.74
C GLU A 95 16.09 -2.55 -6.16
N GLN A 96 14.99 -3.28 -6.37
CA GLN A 96 14.53 -3.68 -7.70
C GLN A 96 14.12 -2.48 -8.56
N GLU A 97 13.39 -1.52 -7.98
CA GLU A 97 12.94 -0.31 -8.67
C GLU A 97 14.11 0.61 -9.04
N ASN A 98 15.06 0.80 -8.13
CA ASN A 98 16.22 1.69 -8.32
C ASN A 98 17.42 1.01 -8.99
N LYS A 99 17.35 -0.30 -9.23
CA LYS A 99 18.43 -1.12 -9.83
C LYS A 99 19.79 -0.96 -9.11
N ARG A 100 19.75 -0.74 -7.80
CA ARG A 100 20.94 -0.60 -6.95
C ARG A 100 20.68 -1.10 -5.54
N PRO A 101 21.71 -1.53 -4.80
CA PRO A 101 21.56 -1.76 -3.37
C PRO A 101 21.16 -0.47 -2.66
N ILE A 102 20.29 -0.61 -1.66
CA ILE A 102 19.77 0.49 -0.85
C ILE A 102 20.14 0.22 0.59
N SER A 103 20.58 1.22 1.32
CA SER A 103 20.89 1.07 2.75
C SER A 103 19.60 0.98 3.58
N ASP A 104 19.66 0.37 4.75
CA ASP A 104 18.47 0.29 5.63
C ASP A 104 17.95 1.67 6.04
N ILE A 105 18.83 2.65 6.23
CA ILE A 105 18.48 4.04 6.56
C ILE A 105 17.75 4.69 5.41
N GLU A 106 18.26 4.50 4.19
CA GLU A 106 17.64 5.06 3.00
C GLU A 106 16.26 4.43 2.77
N ALA A 107 16.14 3.10 2.89
CA ALA A 107 14.85 2.41 2.83
C ALA A 107 13.90 2.90 3.93
N TYR A 108 14.42 3.16 5.14
CA TYR A 108 13.65 3.66 6.28
C TYR A 108 13.13 5.08 6.03
N ALA A 109 13.95 5.95 5.44
CA ALA A 109 13.58 7.31 5.05
C ALA A 109 12.52 7.28 3.93
N MET A 110 12.76 6.50 2.89
CA MET A 110 11.83 6.31 1.76
C MET A 110 10.47 5.76 2.21
N ALA A 111 10.44 4.85 3.18
CA ALA A 111 9.21 4.28 3.73
C ALA A 111 8.31 5.31 4.40
N ARG A 112 8.90 6.41 4.88
CA ARG A 112 8.25 7.45 5.67
C ARG A 112 8.12 8.78 4.96
N ARG A 113 8.57 8.90 3.69
CA ARG A 113 8.26 10.09 2.88
C ARG A 113 6.75 10.21 2.70
N GLY A 114 6.26 11.42 2.81
CA GLY A 114 4.87 11.76 2.56
C GLY A 114 4.54 11.87 1.08
N ASP A 115 3.34 12.37 0.82
CA ASP A 115 2.82 12.59 -0.53
C ASP A 115 3.48 13.82 -1.19
N GLN A 116 3.89 14.80 -0.38
CA GLN A 116 4.68 15.95 -0.81
C GLN A 116 6.17 15.67 -0.65
N GLU A 117 6.95 16.10 -1.64
CA GLU A 117 8.41 16.00 -1.61
C GLU A 117 8.98 16.74 -0.39
N GLY A 118 9.96 16.14 0.29
CA GLY A 118 10.54 16.68 1.53
C GLY A 118 9.71 16.52 2.80
N THR A 119 8.45 16.09 2.72
CA THR A 119 7.62 15.83 3.91
C THR A 119 7.78 14.39 4.40
N PHE A 120 7.73 14.18 5.71
CA PHE A 120 7.69 12.85 6.33
C PHE A 120 6.31 12.58 6.96
N CYS A 121 5.99 11.30 7.17
CA CYS A 121 4.76 10.87 7.82
C CYS A 121 4.63 11.33 9.28
N ASN A 122 5.74 11.72 9.91
CA ASN A 122 5.79 12.27 11.25
C ASN A 122 6.95 13.27 11.34
N GLN A 123 6.73 14.39 12.02
CA GLN A 123 7.68 15.48 12.25
C GLN A 123 9.03 14.97 12.80
N ASN A 124 9.01 14.01 13.73
CA ASN A 124 10.23 13.51 14.37
C ASN A 124 11.02 12.51 13.50
N THR A 125 10.56 12.22 12.27
CA THR A 125 11.24 11.25 11.40
C THR A 125 12.54 11.82 10.87
N ALA A 126 12.54 13.09 10.46
CA ALA A 126 13.74 13.77 9.96
C ALA A 126 14.82 13.81 11.03
N ASP A 127 14.47 14.23 12.25
CA ASP A 127 15.40 14.32 13.38
C ASP A 127 16.05 12.97 13.69
N LYS A 128 15.26 11.89 13.71
CA LYS A 128 15.76 10.54 13.94
C LYS A 128 16.68 10.06 12.83
N ILE A 129 16.37 10.37 11.57
CA ILE A 129 17.24 10.00 10.44
C ILE A 129 18.57 10.75 10.56
N SER A 130 18.54 12.05 10.88
CA SER A 130 19.73 12.87 11.09
C SER A 130 20.58 12.36 12.24
N GLU A 131 19.95 12.02 13.38
CA GLU A 131 20.63 11.47 14.55
C GLU A 131 21.34 10.15 14.23
N ILE A 132 20.65 9.21 13.57
CA ILE A 132 21.22 7.92 13.17
C ILE A 132 22.38 8.14 12.19
N SER A 133 22.21 9.03 11.21
CA SER A 133 23.24 9.33 10.21
C SER A 133 24.49 9.92 10.86
N ARG A 134 24.32 10.82 11.83
CA ARG A 134 25.43 11.40 12.60
C ARG A 134 26.17 10.33 13.38
N CYS A 135 25.47 9.48 14.14
CA CYS A 135 26.09 8.41 14.93
C CYS A 135 26.93 7.45 14.06
N LEU A 136 26.47 7.14 12.85
CA LEU A 136 27.21 6.30 11.91
C LEU A 136 28.43 7.00 11.32
N GLN A 137 28.31 8.29 11.01
CA GLN A 137 29.44 9.10 10.55
C GLN A 137 30.52 9.22 11.64
N ASP A 138 30.12 9.48 12.89
CA ASP A 138 31.03 9.59 14.03
C ASP A 138 31.76 8.26 14.28
N GLY A 139 31.03 7.13 14.23
CA GLY A 139 31.62 5.80 14.35
C GLY A 139 32.60 5.49 13.22
N TYR A 140 32.24 5.82 11.98
CA TYR A 140 33.12 5.64 10.84
C TYR A 140 34.39 6.49 10.94
N ASN A 141 34.27 7.77 11.30
CA ASN A 141 35.42 8.67 11.47
C ASN A 141 36.37 8.15 12.56
N THR A 142 35.81 7.65 13.67
CA THR A 142 36.58 7.04 14.76
C THR A 142 37.36 5.82 14.28
N LEU A 143 36.70 4.90 13.56
CA LEU A 143 37.35 3.71 13.00
C LEU A 143 38.40 4.08 11.95
N ALA A 144 38.10 5.06 11.09
CA ALA A 144 39.02 5.58 10.10
C ALA A 144 40.29 6.11 10.77
N MET A 145 40.16 6.93 11.82
CA MET A 145 41.31 7.40 12.59
C MET A 145 42.16 6.25 13.13
N ILE A 146 41.55 5.24 13.77
CA ILE A 146 42.27 4.08 14.33
C ILE A 146 43.03 3.31 13.23
N ILE A 147 42.40 3.07 12.08
CA ILE A 147 43.02 2.34 10.96
C ILE A 147 44.19 3.15 10.40
N GLN A 148 44.04 4.46 10.26
CA GLN A 148 45.07 5.34 9.71
C GLN A 148 46.29 5.46 10.64
N THR A 149 46.06 5.53 11.96
CA THR A 149 47.14 5.65 12.95
C THR A 149 47.84 4.32 13.23
N HIS A 150 47.11 3.20 13.27
CA HIS A 150 47.65 1.92 13.73
C HIS A 150 47.91 0.89 12.62
N LEU A 151 47.17 0.92 11.51
CA LEU A 151 47.23 -0.11 10.48
C LEU A 151 47.85 0.38 9.16
N LYS A 152 47.95 1.71 8.94
CA LYS A 152 48.54 2.32 7.72
C LYS A 152 47.95 1.79 6.40
N VAL A 153 46.71 1.31 6.43
CA VAL A 153 45.99 0.81 5.24
C VAL A 153 45.14 1.96 4.68
N PRO A 154 45.07 2.14 3.34
CA PRO A 154 44.17 3.10 2.73
C PRO A 154 42.70 2.77 3.03
N ILE A 155 41.95 3.78 3.47
CA ILE A 155 40.55 3.65 3.87
C ILE A 155 39.66 4.00 2.66
N PRO A 156 38.72 3.12 2.25
CA PRO A 156 37.78 3.44 1.19
C PRO A 156 36.81 4.54 1.64
N PRO A 157 36.38 5.48 0.79
CA PRO A 157 35.50 6.57 1.20
C PRO A 157 34.13 6.07 1.70
N LEU A 158 33.64 6.66 2.79
CA LEU A 158 32.28 6.41 3.26
C LEU A 158 31.28 7.06 2.29
N VAL A 159 30.52 6.22 1.59
CA VAL A 159 29.38 6.66 0.80
C VAL A 159 28.14 6.57 1.69
N LEU A 160 27.84 7.65 2.42
CA LEU A 160 26.52 7.78 3.05
C LEU A 160 25.47 8.08 1.98
N PRO A 161 24.24 7.55 2.14
CA PRO A 161 23.13 7.94 1.27
C PRO A 161 22.91 9.46 1.40
N GLN A 162 23.23 10.20 0.35
CA GLN A 162 22.84 11.60 0.20
C GLN A 162 21.31 11.63 0.12
N LEU A 163 20.66 12.16 1.15
CA LEU A 163 19.25 12.56 1.05
C LEU A 163 19.23 13.75 0.09
N THR A 164 19.11 13.49 -1.20
CA THR A 164 19.06 14.55 -2.21
C THR A 164 17.83 15.42 -1.97
N ASP A 165 18.04 16.68 -1.59
CA ASP A 165 17.09 17.75 -1.86
C ASP A 165 17.06 17.94 -3.38
N SER A 166 16.06 17.34 -4.05
CA SER A 166 15.89 17.54 -5.48
C SER A 166 15.18 18.87 -5.71
N SER A 167 15.97 19.93 -5.88
CA SER A 167 15.48 21.16 -6.49
C SER A 167 15.32 20.95 -8.01
N HIS A 168 14.07 21.07 -8.45
CA HIS A 168 13.59 21.43 -9.79
C HIS A 168 13.98 20.53 -10.99
N GLN A 169 12.97 19.94 -11.64
CA GLN A 169 12.42 20.47 -12.89
C GLN A 169 11.09 19.77 -13.21
N GLY A 170 10.04 20.57 -13.41
CA GLY A 170 8.73 20.08 -13.80
C GLY A 170 8.76 19.51 -15.21
N THR A 171 8.10 18.36 -15.39
CA THR A 171 7.34 18.09 -16.61
C THR A 171 5.94 17.64 -16.22
N SER A 172 4.98 18.37 -16.73
CA SER A 172 3.56 18.04 -16.75
C SER A 172 3.34 16.72 -17.48
N GLY A 173 2.62 15.77 -16.88
CA GLY A 173 2.28 14.50 -17.50
C GLY A 173 1.08 13.86 -16.81
N GLY A 174 -0.03 13.77 -17.54
CA GLY A 174 -1.37 13.49 -17.01
C GLY A 174 -1.50 12.21 -16.18
N SER A 175 -2.29 12.33 -15.11
CA SER A 175 -2.98 11.18 -14.53
C SER A 175 -4.03 10.68 -15.52
N ASN A 176 -3.83 9.51 -16.13
CA ASN A 176 -4.92 8.59 -16.41
C ASN A 176 -4.45 7.18 -16.78
N THR A 177 -5.40 6.26 -16.60
CA THR A 177 -5.43 4.82 -16.93
C THR A 177 -4.80 3.93 -15.84
N GLY A 178 -5.57 3.12 -15.12
CA GLY A 178 -6.63 2.25 -15.63
C GLY A 178 -5.96 0.97 -16.10
N HIS A 179 -5.58 0.11 -15.16
CA HIS A 179 -5.04 -1.20 -15.47
C HIS A 179 -6.20 -2.07 -15.97
N MET A 180 -6.43 -2.05 -17.29
CA MET A 180 -7.22 -3.06 -17.98
C MET A 180 -6.43 -4.37 -17.93
N MET A 181 -7.02 -5.40 -17.31
CA MET A 181 -6.53 -6.77 -17.49
C MET A 181 -6.95 -7.23 -18.88
N ASN A 182 -5.98 -7.68 -19.66
CA ASN A 182 -6.19 -8.23 -20.99
C ASN A 182 -6.97 -9.55 -20.90
N ASP A 183 -8.05 -9.59 -21.67
CA ASP A 183 -8.68 -10.81 -22.20
C ASP A 183 -7.71 -11.49 -23.18
N ALA A 184 -7.43 -12.76 -22.95
CA ALA A 184 -6.87 -13.65 -23.97
C ALA A 184 -7.23 -15.10 -23.64
N GLY A 185 -8.03 -15.73 -24.50
CA GLY A 185 -8.21 -17.19 -24.55
C GLY A 185 -9.64 -17.68 -24.63
N ARG A 186 -10.36 -17.35 -25.72
CA ARG A 186 -11.58 -18.05 -26.14
C ARG A 186 -11.23 -18.90 -27.38
N GLY A 187 -11.58 -20.18 -27.33
CA GLY A 187 -11.51 -21.16 -28.42
C GLY A 187 -11.28 -22.54 -27.79
N GLU A 188 -12.08 -23.59 -27.98
CA GLU A 188 -13.25 -23.84 -28.81
C GLU A 188 -14.14 -24.84 -28.06
N VAL A 189 -15.44 -24.80 -28.34
CA VAL A 189 -16.42 -25.79 -27.89
C VAL A 189 -16.21 -27.04 -28.75
N GLY A 190 -15.68 -28.11 -28.16
CA GLY A 190 -15.67 -29.43 -28.77
C GLY A 190 -16.98 -30.16 -28.50
N GLU A 191 -17.67 -30.54 -29.57
CA GLU A 191 -18.86 -31.39 -29.61
C GLU A 191 -18.77 -32.62 -28.71
N VAL A 192 -19.86 -32.89 -28.00
CA VAL A 192 -20.10 -34.13 -27.29
C VAL A 192 -20.76 -35.09 -28.29
N ASN A 193 -20.09 -36.17 -28.66
CA ASN A 193 -20.72 -37.31 -29.32
C ASN A 193 -21.08 -38.38 -28.30
N PRO A 194 -22.24 -39.06 -28.44
CA PRO A 194 -22.67 -40.11 -27.53
C PRO A 194 -21.84 -41.37 -27.75
N ILE A 195 -21.51 -42.07 -26.66
CA ILE A 195 -20.98 -43.43 -26.72
C ILE A 195 -22.19 -44.36 -26.72
N GLU A 196 -22.40 -45.03 -27.86
CA GLU A 196 -23.20 -46.26 -27.95
C GLU A 196 -22.30 -47.48 -27.74
N ASP A 197 -22.94 -48.52 -27.20
CA ASP A 197 -22.53 -49.88 -26.80
C ASP A 197 -21.81 -50.08 -25.46
#